data_AF-A0A520KU31-F1
#
_entry.id   AF-A0A520KU31-F1
#
_cell.length_a   1.000
_cell.length_b   1.000
_cell.length_c   1.000
_cell.angle_alpha   90.00
_cell.angle_beta   90.00
_cell.angle_gamma   90.00
#
_symmetry.space_group_name_H-M   'P 1'
#
loop_
_entity.id
_entity.type
_entity.pdbx_description
1 polymer ?
#
loop_
_entity_poly.entity_id
_entity_poly.type
_entity_poly.pdbx_seq_one_letter_code
_entity_poly.pdbx_strand_id
1 'polypeptide(L)'
;MKVLLDLDEGEVVNLEMINDLAEDLMLNNVIGMLYLYVRIKEPVYIVLLYTTSDVATQDKVKINIFDFFSRLLPEGFRVRKSVINKNNFTIVASEDQLKEEWLKKAQEIKI
;
A
#
# COMPACT_ATOMS: atom_id res chain seq x y z
N MET A 1 3.66 -6.06 12.42
CA MET A 1 2.90 -5.84 11.17
C MET A 1 2.30 -7.15 10.67
N LYS A 2 1.00 -7.18 10.35
CA LYS A 2 0.35 -8.29 9.62
C LYS A 2 0.31 -7.97 8.13
N VAL A 3 0.72 -8.88 7.25
CA VAL A 3 0.64 -8.68 5.80
C VAL A 3 -0.40 -9.63 5.20
N LEU A 4 -1.28 -9.09 4.35
CA LEU A 4 -2.28 -9.81 3.59
C LEU A 4 -2.05 -9.56 2.10
N LEU A 5 -2.09 -10.62 1.30
CA LEU A 5 -1.75 -10.57 -0.13
C LEU A 5 -2.92 -11.13 -0.95
N ASP A 6 -3.35 -10.40 -1.96
CA ASP A 6 -4.30 -10.82 -3.00
C ASP A 6 -3.64 -10.57 -4.37
N LEU A 7 -2.95 -11.60 -4.87
CA LEU A 7 -2.05 -11.48 -6.00
C LEU A 7 -2.59 -12.26 -7.21
N ASP A 8 -2.30 -11.75 -8.40
CA ASP A 8 -2.46 -12.52 -9.64
C ASP A 8 -1.53 -13.74 -9.67
N GLU A 9 -1.92 -14.74 -10.44
CA GLU A 9 -1.10 -15.93 -10.65
C GLU A 9 0.27 -15.55 -11.25
N GLY A 10 1.35 -15.99 -10.59
CA GLY A 10 2.74 -15.71 -11.00
C GLY A 10 3.37 -14.49 -10.32
N GLU A 11 2.59 -13.65 -9.62
CA GLU A 11 3.15 -12.57 -8.81
C GLU A 11 3.70 -13.10 -7.49
N VAL A 12 4.92 -12.68 -7.14
CA VAL A 12 5.59 -13.07 -5.90
C VAL A 12 6.01 -11.82 -5.16
N VAL A 13 5.42 -11.61 -3.99
CA VAL A 13 5.79 -10.53 -3.08
C VAL A 13 6.72 -11.07 -2.00
N ASN A 14 7.91 -10.47 -1.86
CA ASN A 14 8.87 -10.84 -0.83
C ASN A 14 8.53 -10.18 0.52
N LEU A 15 8.08 -11.00 1.48
CA LEU A 15 7.72 -10.52 2.82
C LEU A 15 8.93 -10.06 3.64
N GLU A 16 10.11 -10.64 3.46
CA GLU A 16 11.34 -10.19 4.14
C GLU A 16 11.68 -8.78 3.67
N MET A 17 11.70 -8.54 2.36
CA MET A 17 11.91 -7.21 1.78
C MET A 17 10.93 -6.16 2.33
N ILE A 18 9.64 -6.52 2.47
CA ILE A 18 8.63 -5.61 3.07
C ILE A 18 8.97 -5.30 4.53
N ASN A 19 9.33 -6.31 5.32
CA ASN A 19 9.67 -6.12 6.72
C ASN A 19 10.94 -5.28 6.88
N ASP A 20 11.98 -5.55 6.11
CA ASP A 20 13.24 -4.81 6.09
C ASP A 20 12.97 -3.34 5.74
N LEU A 21 12.17 -3.10 4.69
CA LEU A 21 11.79 -1.76 4.29
C LEU A 21 10.99 -1.02 5.39
N ALA A 22 10.07 -1.73 6.06
CA ALA A 22 9.31 -1.16 7.16
C ALA A 22 10.22 -0.86 8.37
N GLU A 23 11.25 -1.66 8.61
CA GLU A 23 12.23 -1.43 9.68
C GLU A 23 13.12 -0.23 9.36
N ASP A 24 13.66 -0.14 8.14
CA ASP A 24 14.49 0.97 7.67
C ASP A 24 13.78 2.32 7.81
N LEU A 25 12.47 2.33 7.60
CA LEU A 25 11.62 3.52 7.70
C LEU A 25 11.01 3.71 9.09
N MET A 26 11.39 2.89 10.08
CA MET A 26 10.88 2.93 11.46
C MET A 26 9.35 2.79 11.56
N LEU A 27 8.77 2.00 10.65
CA LEU A 27 7.33 1.76 10.53
C LEU A 27 6.88 0.41 11.10
N ASN A 28 7.80 -0.50 11.44
CA ASN A 28 7.52 -1.84 11.95
C ASN A 28 6.53 -1.88 13.14
N ASN A 29 6.62 -0.89 14.05
CA ASN A 29 5.73 -0.74 15.21
C ASN A 29 4.52 0.19 14.94
N VAL A 30 4.51 0.87 13.79
CA VAL A 30 3.44 1.77 13.36
C VAL A 30 2.41 1.01 12.53
N ILE A 31 2.87 0.16 11.62
CA ILE A 31 2.00 -0.59 10.71
C ILE A 31 1.38 -1.77 11.46
N GLY A 32 0.07 -1.67 11.70
CA GLY A 32 -0.72 -2.78 12.22
C GLY A 32 -0.95 -3.83 11.15
N MET A 33 -1.43 -3.39 9.98
CA MET A 33 -1.75 -4.26 8.86
C MET A 33 -1.43 -3.61 7.52
N LEU A 34 -0.90 -4.42 6.60
CA LEU A 34 -0.66 -4.08 5.21
C LEU A 34 -1.42 -5.07 4.33
N TYR A 35 -2.29 -4.58 3.45
CA TYR A 35 -2.99 -5.37 2.44
C TYR A 35 -2.51 -4.95 1.06
N LEU A 36 -2.01 -5.90 0.28
CA LEU A 36 -1.54 -5.70 -1.08
C LEU A 36 -2.44 -6.47 -2.04
N TYR A 37 -3.03 -5.75 -2.96
CA TYR A 37 -3.80 -6.29 -4.08
C TYR A 37 -3.06 -5.98 -5.37
N VAL A 38 -2.71 -7.01 -6.12
CA VAL A 38 -1.92 -6.89 -7.33
C VAL A 38 -2.63 -7.59 -8.48
N ARG A 39 -2.79 -6.86 -9.58
CA ARG A 39 -3.22 -7.41 -10.87
C ARG A 39 -2.18 -7.04 -11.91
N ILE A 40 -1.58 -8.04 -12.55
CA ILE A 40 -0.55 -7.86 -13.59
C ILE A 40 -1.22 -7.75 -14.95
N LYS A 41 -2.27 -8.56 -15.20
CA LYS A 41 -2.98 -8.56 -16.49
C LYS A 41 -3.65 -7.22 -16.78
N GLU A 42 -4.02 -6.52 -15.72
CA GLU A 42 -4.49 -5.15 -15.75
C GLU A 42 -3.65 -4.39 -14.72
N PRO A 43 -2.55 -3.74 -15.12
CA PRO A 43 -1.45 -3.35 -14.23
C PRO A 43 -1.92 -2.38 -13.15
N VAL A 44 -2.32 -2.93 -12.00
CA VAL A 44 -2.92 -2.20 -10.89
C VAL A 44 -2.43 -2.78 -9.57
N TYR A 45 -1.96 -1.88 -8.71
CA TYR A 45 -1.53 -2.16 -7.35
C TYR A 45 -2.38 -1.33 -6.41
N ILE A 46 -3.12 -1.99 -5.52
CA ILE A 46 -3.84 -1.33 -4.44
C ILE A 46 -3.13 -1.70 -3.15
N VAL A 47 -2.60 -0.69 -2.46
CA VAL A 47 -1.95 -0.85 -1.16
C VAL A 47 -2.84 -0.20 -0.12
N LEU A 48 -3.23 -0.97 0.89
CA LEU A 48 -3.93 -0.45 2.05
C LEU A 48 -3.08 -0.71 3.30
N LEU A 49 -2.89 0.33 4.08
CA LEU A 49 -2.08 0.30 5.29
C LEU A 49 -2.91 0.85 6.44
N TYR A 50 -3.08 0.01 7.46
CA TYR A 50 -3.66 0.37 8.73
C TYR A 50 -2.55 0.55 9.76
N THR A 51 -2.60 1.67 10.46
CA THR A 51 -1.66 2.02 11.54
C THR A 51 -2.28 1.72 12.91
N THR A 52 -1.45 1.29 13.85
CA THR A 52 -1.86 0.93 15.22
C THR A 52 -2.34 2.13 16.06
N SER A 53 -2.06 3.35 15.62
CA SER A 53 -2.45 4.60 16.28
C SER A 53 -2.79 5.68 15.25
N ASP A 54 -3.44 6.76 15.69
CA ASP A 54 -3.71 7.91 14.82
C ASP A 54 -2.41 8.67 14.55
N VAL A 55 -1.89 8.51 13.33
CA VAL A 55 -0.65 9.16 12.85
C VAL A 55 -0.94 10.33 11.92
N ALA A 56 -2.20 10.77 11.81
CA ALA A 56 -2.59 11.86 10.92
C ALA A 56 -1.99 13.22 11.30
N THR A 57 -1.38 13.37 12.47
CA THR A 57 -0.67 14.59 12.88
C THR A 57 0.85 14.44 12.89
N GLN A 58 1.37 13.25 12.58
CA GLN A 58 2.80 12.93 12.64
C GLN A 58 3.43 13.02 11.26
N ASP A 59 3.83 14.23 10.83
CA ASP A 59 4.33 14.47 9.47
C ASP A 59 5.52 13.58 9.09
N LYS A 60 6.42 13.31 10.03
CA LYS A 60 7.55 12.40 9.77
C LYS A 60 7.10 10.97 9.47
N VAL A 61 6.12 10.46 10.21
CA VAL A 61 5.56 9.12 9.99
C VAL A 61 4.85 9.06 8.64
N LYS A 62 4.08 10.09 8.29
CA LYS A 62 3.45 10.18 6.95
C LYS A 62 4.47 10.16 5.82
N ILE A 63 5.54 10.95 5.93
CA ILE A 63 6.62 10.96 4.93
C ILE A 63 7.20 9.57 4.77
N ASN A 64 7.49 8.89 5.87
CA ASN A 64 8.02 7.53 5.84
C ASN A 64 6.99 6.54 5.24
N ILE A 65 5.69 6.66 5.53
CA ILE A 65 4.63 5.83 4.90
C ILE A 65 4.58 6.05 3.39
N PHE A 66 4.72 7.28 2.91
CA PHE A 66 4.75 7.55 1.48
C PHE A 66 6.03 7.05 0.81
N ASP A 67 7.18 7.12 1.47
CA ASP A 67 8.44 6.52 1.01
C ASP A 67 8.36 4.99 1.01
N PHE A 68 7.67 4.41 1.99
CA PHE A 68 7.38 2.98 2.02
C PHE A 68 6.55 2.58 0.80
N PHE A 69 5.46 3.31 0.52
CA PHE A 69 4.63 3.04 -0.65
C PHE A 69 5.36 3.18 -1.97
N SER A 70 6.17 4.23 -2.17
CA SER A 70 6.88 4.42 -3.43
C SER A 70 7.87 3.29 -3.73
N ARG A 71 8.43 2.67 -2.70
CA ARG A 71 9.38 1.54 -2.83
C ARG A 71 8.70 0.18 -2.92
N LEU A 72 7.45 0.06 -2.48
CA LEU A 72 6.64 -1.15 -2.71
C LEU A 72 6.14 -1.26 -4.15
N LEU A 73 5.96 -0.13 -4.83
CA LEU A 73 5.44 -0.12 -6.18
C LEU A 73 6.54 -0.52 -7.17
N PRO A 74 6.24 -1.35 -8.18
CA PRO A 74 7.19 -1.65 -9.24
C PRO A 74 7.56 -0.38 -10.03
N GLU A 75 8.71 -0.41 -10.69
CA GLU A 75 9.09 0.65 -11.61
C GLU A 75 8.02 0.86 -12.70
N GLY A 76 7.82 2.11 -13.11
CA GLY A 76 6.80 2.49 -14.09
C GLY A 76 5.42 2.78 -13.50
N PHE A 77 5.11 2.25 -12.31
CA PHE A 77 3.84 2.51 -11.64
C PHE A 77 3.77 3.92 -11.08
N ARG A 78 2.58 4.53 -11.17
CA ARG A 78 2.30 5.85 -10.59
C ARG A 78 1.10 5.76 -9.67
N VAL A 79 1.19 6.38 -8.51
CA VAL A 79 0.04 6.59 -7.63
C VAL A 79 -0.98 7.46 -8.37
N ARG A 80 -2.13 6.89 -8.71
CA ARG A 80 -3.25 7.56 -9.42
C ARG A 80 -4.29 8.08 -8.43
N LYS A 81 -4.44 7.43 -7.28
CA LYS A 81 -5.35 7.84 -6.20
C LYS A 81 -4.72 7.57 -4.84
N SER A 82 -4.92 8.49 -3.90
CA SER A 82 -4.63 8.27 -2.49
C SER A 82 -5.82 8.69 -1.64
N VAL A 83 -6.12 7.92 -0.60
CA VAL A 83 -7.10 8.24 0.44
C VAL A 83 -6.42 8.06 1.79
N ILE A 84 -6.48 9.09 2.62
CA ILE A 84 -5.88 9.08 3.96
C ILE A 84 -6.94 9.48 4.96
N ASN A 85 -7.19 8.61 5.94
CA ASN A 85 -8.18 8.84 7.00
C ASN A 85 -7.57 8.40 8.34
N LYS A 86 -7.36 9.29 9.33
CA LYS A 86 -6.83 8.98 10.68
C LYS A 86 -5.69 7.95 10.72
N ASN A 87 -6.03 6.66 10.76
CA ASN A 87 -5.13 5.51 10.83
C ASN A 87 -5.06 4.64 9.55
N ASN A 88 -5.79 4.98 8.50
CA ASN A 88 -5.89 4.25 7.23
C ASN A 88 -5.27 5.04 6.08
N PHE A 89 -4.42 4.38 5.32
CA PHE A 89 -3.78 4.90 4.14
C PHE A 89 -4.04 3.95 2.98
N THR A 90 -4.69 4.44 1.94
CA THR A 90 -4.96 3.66 0.73
C THR A 90 -4.32 4.38 -0.45
N ILE A 91 -3.54 3.65 -1.24
CA ILE A 91 -3.09 4.11 -2.54
C ILE A 91 -3.54 3.14 -3.63
N VAL A 92 -3.85 3.70 -4.79
CA VAL A 92 -4.08 2.95 -6.02
C VAL A 92 -3.06 3.42 -7.03
N ALA A 93 -2.22 2.51 -7.48
CA ALA A 93 -1.18 2.76 -8.47
C ALA A 93 -1.42 1.93 -9.73
N SER A 94 -1.08 2.51 -10.88
CA SER A 94 -1.19 1.85 -12.18
C SER A 94 -0.22 2.49 -13.16
N GLU A 95 0.37 1.69 -14.05
CA GLU A 95 1.16 2.18 -15.19
C GLU A 95 0.27 2.96 -16.15
N ASP A 96 -0.90 2.41 -16.45
CA ASP A 96 -1.87 2.95 -17.40
C ASP A 96 -2.91 3.88 -16.76
N GLN A 97 -3.90 4.29 -17.56
CA GLN A 97 -5.06 5.02 -17.08
C GLN A 97 -5.92 4.12 -16.18
N LEU A 98 -6.21 4.61 -14.97
CA LEU A 98 -6.94 3.86 -13.97
C LEU A 98 -8.44 3.74 -14.32
N LYS A 99 -8.94 2.51 -14.44
CA LYS A 99 -10.38 2.23 -14.60
C LYS A 99 -11.14 2.44 -13.28
N GLU A 100 -12.42 2.82 -13.38
CA GLU A 100 -13.28 3.06 -12.22
C GLU A 100 -13.50 1.83 -11.33
N GLU A 101 -13.47 0.63 -11.90
CA GLU A 101 -13.65 -0.62 -11.16
C GLU A 101 -12.59 -0.82 -10.07
N TRP A 102 -11.35 -0.40 -10.32
CA TRP A 102 -10.26 -0.48 -9.35
C TRP A 102 -10.44 0.50 -8.19
N LEU A 103 -11.04 1.66 -8.46
CA LEU A 103 -11.40 2.61 -7.41
C LEU A 103 -12.50 2.04 -6.51
N LYS A 104 -13.51 1.38 -7.09
CA LYS A 104 -14.56 0.70 -6.33
C LYS A 104 -13.97 -0.43 -5.50
N LYS A 105 -13.10 -1.26 -6.09
CA LYS A 105 -12.39 -2.34 -5.38
C LYS A 105 -11.60 -1.81 -4.18
N ALA A 106 -10.87 -0.71 -4.35
CA ALA A 106 -10.13 -0.07 -3.25
C ALA A 106 -11.03 0.38 -2.09
N GLN A 107 -12.27 0.80 -2.37
CA GLN A 107 -13.26 1.20 -1.36
C GLN A 107 -13.95 0.00 -0.70
N GLU A 108 -14.11 -1.10 -1.43
CA GLU A 108 -14.74 -2.33 -0.94
C GLU A 108 -13.83 -3.11 0.00
N ILE A 109 -12.51 -2.96 -0.12
CA ILE A 109 -11.55 -3.58 0.80
C ILE A 109 -11.71 -2.92 2.18
N LYS A 110 -12.52 -3.57 3.02
CA LYS A 110 -12.64 -3.26 4.44
C LYS A 110 -11.60 -4.09 5.20
N ILE A 111 -10.72 -3.40 5.89
CA ILE A 111 -9.66 -3.94 6.74
C ILE A 111 -9.88 -3.54 8.19
#